data_AF-A0A9P5IFS4-F1
#
_entry.id   AF-A0A9P5IFS4-F1
#
_cell.length_a   1.000
_cell.length_b   1.000
_cell.length_c   1.000
_cell.angle_alpha   90.00
_cell.angle_beta   90.00
_cell.angle_gamma   90.00
#
_symmetry.space_group_name_H-M   'P 1'
#
loop_
_entity.id
_entity.type
_entity.pdbx_description
1 polymer ?
#
loop_
_entity_poly.entity_id
_entity_poly.type
_entity_poly.pdbx_seq_one_letter_code
_entity_poly.pdbx_strand_id
1 'polypeptide(L)'
;MQFHNSTRFSVSLILGLMVLGGSVYADEMGSASESGSGSGSVNADARLEGEFAREFKGVWGRALSNLQIFTGSLGGVSADPITNSGDHARPFMVGGDTFPAFADAYSRSCANQNNKCADAANNPAKAAADLSVEGCQTQESSCLAAGATATQTNFQVLTSSNAEFDFICDS
;
A
#
# COMPACT_ATOMS: atom_id res chain seq x y z
N MET A 1 13.42 -36.78 -51.67
CA MET A 1 12.46 -37.53 -50.83
C MET A 1 11.66 -36.51 -50.02
N GLN A 2 10.46 -36.22 -50.51
CA GLN A 2 9.18 -36.41 -49.81
C GLN A 2 8.85 -35.29 -48.79
N PHE A 3 8.16 -34.27 -49.30
CA PHE A 3 7.16 -33.53 -48.52
C PHE A 3 5.93 -34.42 -48.40
N HIS A 4 5.46 -34.64 -47.17
CA HIS A 4 4.07 -34.86 -46.75
C HIS A 4 4.08 -35.27 -45.27
N ASN A 5 3.52 -34.45 -44.38
CA ASN A 5 2.70 -35.02 -43.32
C ASN A 5 1.54 -34.08 -43.01
N SER A 6 0.35 -34.62 -43.26
CA SER A 6 -0.93 -33.96 -43.23
C SER A 6 -1.58 -34.16 -41.86
N THR A 7 -2.15 -33.07 -41.34
CA THR A 7 -3.49 -33.03 -40.72
C THR A 7 -3.73 -33.80 -39.41
N ARG A 8 -4.10 -33.08 -38.34
CA ARG A 8 -5.48 -32.98 -37.77
C ARG A 8 -5.42 -32.62 -36.27
N PHE A 9 -5.41 -31.32 -35.98
CA PHE A 9 -5.83 -30.81 -34.66
C PHE A 9 -7.36 -30.79 -34.64
N SER A 10 -7.98 -31.72 -33.90
CA SER A 10 -9.41 -31.67 -33.61
C SER A 10 -9.67 -30.59 -32.56
N VAL A 11 -10.22 -29.46 -33.00
CA VAL A 11 -10.82 -28.43 -32.15
C VAL A 11 -12.21 -28.95 -31.75
N SER A 12 -12.38 -29.39 -30.50
CA SER A 12 -13.70 -29.68 -29.93
C SER A 12 -14.35 -28.37 -29.49
N LEU A 13 -15.16 -27.81 -30.38
CA LEU A 13 -16.12 -26.75 -30.11
C LEU A 13 -17.34 -27.36 -29.39
N ILE A 14 -17.44 -27.19 -28.07
CA ILE A 14 -18.66 -27.52 -27.33
C ILE A 14 -19.50 -26.24 -27.22
N LEU A 15 -20.55 -26.21 -28.03
CA LEU A 15 -21.61 -25.20 -28.04
C LEU A 15 -22.86 -25.79 -27.36
N GLY A 16 -23.44 -25.05 -26.42
CA GLY A 16 -24.75 -25.31 -25.80
C GLY A 16 -24.68 -25.20 -24.28
N LEU A 17 -25.60 -24.57 -23.56
CA LEU A 17 -26.93 -24.06 -23.86
C LEU A 17 -27.29 -23.04 -22.75
N MET A 18 -27.89 -21.91 -23.10
CA MET A 18 -28.46 -20.97 -22.13
C MET A 18 -29.63 -21.62 -21.39
N VAL A 19 -29.67 -21.50 -20.05
CA VAL A 19 -30.91 -21.60 -19.27
C VAL A 19 -31.22 -20.23 -18.70
N LEU A 20 -32.31 -19.65 -19.20
CA LEU A 20 -33.01 -18.51 -18.65
C LEU A 20 -33.91 -18.97 -17.49
N GLY A 21 -33.97 -18.20 -16.41
CA GLY A 21 -35.16 -18.15 -15.57
C GLY A 21 -34.92 -18.00 -14.06
N GLY A 22 -35.26 -16.82 -13.53
CA GLY A 22 -35.98 -16.72 -12.25
C GLY A 22 -35.26 -16.09 -11.06
N SER A 23 -35.59 -14.83 -10.81
CA SER A 23 -35.49 -14.05 -9.56
C SER A 23 -36.00 -14.86 -8.32
N VAL A 24 -35.75 -14.54 -7.04
CA VAL A 24 -35.81 -13.24 -6.35
C VAL A 24 -35.33 -13.36 -4.86
N TYR A 25 -35.04 -12.21 -4.24
CA TYR A 25 -35.14 -11.77 -2.82
C TYR A 25 -33.87 -11.79 -1.94
N ALA A 26 -33.69 -10.63 -1.33
CA ALA A 26 -32.62 -10.21 -0.44
C ALA A 26 -32.63 -10.97 0.90
N ASP A 27 -31.44 -11.15 1.46
CA ASP A 27 -31.28 -11.16 2.91
C ASP A 27 -30.05 -10.33 3.30
N GLU A 28 -30.29 -9.47 4.27
CA GLU A 28 -29.50 -8.38 4.77
C GLU A 28 -28.65 -8.93 5.92
N MET A 29 -27.33 -9.05 5.73
CA MET A 29 -26.42 -9.33 6.84
C MET A 29 -25.32 -8.28 6.86
N GLY A 30 -25.53 -7.32 7.76
CA GLY A 30 -24.52 -6.39 8.19
C GLY A 30 -23.33 -7.13 8.80
N SER A 31 -22.14 -6.63 8.50
CA SER A 31 -20.99 -6.76 9.37
C SER A 31 -20.35 -5.39 9.46
N ALA A 32 -20.48 -4.83 10.66
CA ALA A 32 -19.91 -3.58 11.07
C ALA A 32 -18.40 -3.59 10.83
N SER A 33 -17.91 -2.54 10.20
CA SER A 33 -16.59 -1.99 10.52
C SER A 33 -16.83 -0.62 11.14
N GLU A 34 -16.90 -0.61 12.47
CA GLU A 34 -16.65 0.60 13.24
C GLU A 34 -15.27 1.13 12.88
N SER A 35 -15.25 2.35 12.37
CA SER A 35 -14.13 3.25 12.59
C SER A 35 -14.75 4.58 12.95
N GLY A 36 -15.19 4.65 14.20
CA GLY A 36 -15.51 5.91 14.84
C GLY A 36 -14.26 6.78 14.88
N SER A 37 -14.34 7.92 14.21
CA SER A 37 -13.54 9.09 14.56
C SER A 37 -14.49 10.27 14.46
N GLY A 38 -15.15 10.54 15.58
CA GLY A 38 -15.92 11.75 15.77
C GLY A 38 -14.98 12.93 15.97
N SER A 39 -15.24 14.02 15.25
CA SER A 39 -15.34 15.35 15.84
C SER A 39 -15.96 16.33 14.84
N GLY A 40 -17.17 16.79 15.16
CA GLY A 40 -17.52 18.22 15.16
C GLY A 40 -17.66 18.98 13.85
N SER A 41 -18.86 18.88 13.26
CA SER A 41 -19.70 19.95 12.69
C SER A 41 -19.07 21.10 11.86
N VAL A 42 -19.30 21.08 10.54
CA VAL A 42 -19.59 22.29 9.76
C VAL A 42 -20.90 22.10 8.99
N ASN A 43 -21.79 23.09 9.12
CA ASN A 43 -23.11 23.13 8.49
C ASN A 43 -23.00 23.47 7.00
N ALA A 44 -23.61 22.59 6.18
CA ALA A 44 -24.18 22.79 4.84
C ALA A 44 -23.39 23.60 3.78
N ASP A 45 -22.75 22.89 2.84
CA ASP A 45 -23.26 22.77 1.46
C ASP A 45 -22.63 21.56 0.74
N ALA A 46 -23.37 20.46 0.64
CA ALA A 46 -22.85 19.09 0.67
C ALA A 46 -22.61 18.41 -0.69
N ARG A 47 -22.15 19.11 -1.74
CA ARG A 47 -21.96 18.46 -3.07
C ARG A 47 -20.66 18.72 -3.84
N LEU A 48 -19.77 19.58 -3.36
CA LEU A 48 -18.46 19.83 -4.01
C LEU A 48 -17.25 19.23 -3.27
N GLU A 49 -17.42 18.76 -2.03
CA GLU A 49 -16.31 18.26 -1.20
C GLU A 49 -16.00 16.76 -1.34
N GLY A 50 -16.86 16.01 -2.03
CA GLY A 50 -16.78 14.55 -2.08
C GLY A 50 -15.61 13.98 -2.89
N GLU A 51 -15.11 14.70 -3.90
CA GLU A 51 -14.05 14.19 -4.78
C GLU A 51 -12.65 14.55 -4.26
N PHE A 52 -12.45 15.76 -3.75
CA PHE A 52 -11.15 16.19 -3.24
C PHE A 52 -10.80 15.52 -1.89
N ALA A 53 -11.77 15.34 -0.99
CA ALA A 53 -11.52 14.75 0.32
C ALA A 53 -11.09 13.27 0.25
N ARG A 54 -11.56 12.51 -0.75
CA ARG A 54 -11.19 11.10 -0.94
C ARG A 54 -9.74 10.95 -1.43
N GLU A 55 -9.32 11.85 -2.32
CA GLU A 55 -7.94 11.90 -2.85
C GLU A 55 -6.96 12.47 -1.80
N PHE A 56 -7.33 13.56 -1.12
CA PHE A 56 -6.50 14.17 -0.09
C PHE A 56 -6.34 13.24 1.13
N LYS A 57 -7.42 12.60 1.60
CA LYS A 57 -7.35 11.66 2.73
C LYS A 57 -6.56 10.39 2.40
N GLY A 58 -6.59 9.94 1.14
CA GLY A 58 -5.84 8.75 0.70
C GLY A 58 -4.33 8.98 0.63
N VAL A 59 -3.89 10.16 0.20
CA VAL A 59 -2.46 10.52 0.12
C VAL A 59 -1.93 11.01 1.47
N TRP A 60 -2.66 11.91 2.13
CA TRP A 60 -2.27 12.44 3.44
C TRP A 60 -2.46 11.42 4.57
N GLY A 61 -3.52 10.61 4.56
CA GLY A 61 -3.72 9.56 5.57
C GLY A 61 -2.60 8.52 5.59
N ARG A 62 -2.00 8.23 4.41
CA ARG A 62 -0.80 7.39 4.32
C ARG A 62 0.43 8.13 4.80
N ALA A 63 0.67 9.36 4.38
CA ALA A 63 1.76 10.19 4.93
C ALA A 63 1.72 10.34 6.47
N LEU A 64 0.51 10.36 7.04
CA LEU A 64 0.30 10.45 8.50
C LEU A 64 0.64 9.14 9.23
N SER A 65 0.62 8.00 8.54
CA SER A 65 0.72 6.67 9.17
C SER A 65 1.91 5.84 8.71
N ASN A 66 2.33 5.97 7.44
CA ASN A 66 3.40 5.20 6.81
C ASN A 66 4.07 6.00 5.66
N LEU A 67 5.35 6.33 5.81
CA LEU A 67 6.15 6.99 4.79
C LEU A 67 6.83 6.04 3.79
N GLN A 68 6.67 4.73 3.94
CA GLN A 68 7.14 3.74 2.97
C GLN A 68 6.21 3.71 1.75
N ILE A 69 6.72 4.16 0.60
CA ILE A 69 5.97 4.28 -0.65
C ILE A 69 6.18 3.11 -1.62
N PHE A 70 7.19 2.28 -1.38
CA PHE A 70 7.47 1.11 -2.21
C PHE A 70 6.46 -0.01 -1.92
N THR A 71 5.82 -0.52 -2.96
CA THR A 71 4.74 -1.52 -2.86
C THR A 71 5.12 -2.89 -3.44
N GLY A 72 6.30 -3.02 -4.05
CA GLY A 72 6.79 -4.30 -4.55
C GLY A 72 6.95 -5.31 -3.39
N SER A 73 6.59 -6.57 -3.63
CA SER A 73 6.55 -7.60 -2.58
C SER A 73 6.88 -8.99 -3.11
N LEU A 74 8.15 -9.20 -3.49
CA LEU A 74 8.59 -10.47 -4.06
C LEU A 74 8.48 -11.56 -2.97
N GLY A 75 7.95 -12.73 -3.34
CA GLY A 75 7.64 -13.77 -2.35
C GLY A 75 6.57 -13.39 -1.33
N GLY A 76 5.77 -12.34 -1.60
CA GLY A 76 4.75 -11.83 -0.68
C GLY A 76 5.31 -11.02 0.49
N VAL A 77 6.58 -10.59 0.40
CA VAL A 77 7.25 -9.84 1.47
C VAL A 77 7.27 -8.35 1.14
N SER A 78 6.47 -7.56 1.85
CA SER A 78 6.46 -6.09 1.73
C SER A 78 7.49 -5.45 2.65
N ALA A 79 7.93 -4.23 2.30
CA ALA A 79 8.79 -3.42 3.16
C ALA A 79 8.06 -2.99 4.44
N ASP A 80 8.83 -2.84 5.52
CA ASP A 80 8.27 -2.46 6.82
C ASP A 80 7.77 -1.01 6.77
N PRO A 81 6.62 -0.69 7.39
CA PRO A 81 6.14 0.68 7.41
C PRO A 81 7.13 1.59 8.16
N ILE A 82 7.26 2.82 7.67
CA ILE A 82 7.99 3.89 8.36
C ILE A 82 6.94 4.73 9.09
N THR A 83 6.83 4.55 10.39
CA THR A 83 5.80 5.18 11.23
C THR A 83 6.41 6.25 12.14
N ASN A 84 5.57 7.12 12.69
CA ASN A 84 6.02 8.09 13.69
C ASN A 84 6.35 7.34 14.99
N SER A 85 7.54 7.57 15.55
CA SER A 85 7.96 6.97 16.81
C SER A 85 7.39 7.65 18.06
N GLY A 86 6.94 8.91 17.93
CA GLY A 86 6.59 9.79 19.04
C GLY A 86 7.79 10.47 19.72
N ASP A 87 9.03 10.10 19.38
CA ASP A 87 10.26 10.73 19.88
C ASP A 87 10.73 11.81 18.91
N HIS A 88 10.73 13.07 19.35
CA HIS A 88 11.16 14.20 18.53
C HIS A 88 12.63 14.13 18.08
N ALA A 89 13.51 13.47 18.85
CA ALA A 89 14.91 13.30 18.46
C ALA A 89 15.10 12.18 17.43
N ARG A 90 14.17 11.22 17.36
CA ARG A 90 14.23 10.04 16.49
C ARG A 90 12.84 9.75 15.91
N PRO A 91 12.26 10.64 15.09
CA PRO A 91 10.83 10.63 14.75
C PRO A 91 10.40 9.47 13.87
N PHE A 92 11.33 8.76 13.22
CA PHE A 92 11.02 7.65 12.32
C PHE A 92 11.18 6.32 13.04
N MET A 93 10.24 5.40 12.88
CA MET A 93 10.30 4.04 13.41
C MET A 93 10.07 3.01 12.31
N VAL A 94 10.89 1.95 12.31
CA VAL A 94 10.81 0.82 11.37
C VAL A 94 11.10 -0.47 12.13
N GLY A 95 10.12 -1.37 12.18
CA GLY A 95 10.30 -2.68 12.84
C GLY A 95 10.74 -2.60 14.31
N GLY A 96 10.43 -1.49 15.01
CA GLY A 96 10.82 -1.24 16.40
C GLY A 96 12.14 -0.46 16.57
N ASP A 97 12.95 -0.32 15.52
CA ASP A 97 14.12 0.57 15.53
C ASP A 97 13.68 2.00 15.22
N THR A 98 14.25 3.00 15.92
CA THR A 98 13.98 4.42 15.63
C THR A 98 15.14 5.11 14.93
N PHE A 99 14.90 6.17 14.17
CA PHE A 99 15.91 6.86 13.36
C PHE A 99 15.71 8.39 13.42
N PRO A 100 16.79 9.18 13.41
CA PRO A 100 16.71 10.64 13.34
C PRO A 100 16.40 11.14 11.91
N ALA A 101 16.74 10.38 10.87
CA ALA A 101 16.58 10.78 9.49
C ALA A 101 15.72 9.79 8.69
N PHE A 102 14.89 10.33 7.79
CA PHE A 102 14.02 9.54 6.93
C PHE A 102 14.79 8.59 6.02
N ALA A 103 15.91 9.03 5.44
CA ALA A 103 16.71 8.21 4.54
C ALA A 103 17.23 6.93 5.23
N ASP A 104 17.65 7.03 6.50
CA ASP A 104 18.13 5.90 7.29
C ASP A 104 16.98 4.93 7.60
N ALA A 105 15.82 5.46 8.01
CA ALA A 105 14.62 4.65 8.23
C ALA A 105 14.18 3.94 6.94
N TYR A 106 14.19 4.65 5.81
CA TYR A 106 13.80 4.10 4.53
C TYR A 106 14.75 2.98 4.08
N SER A 107 16.06 3.20 4.21
CA SER A 107 17.07 2.18 3.96
C SER A 107 16.86 0.96 4.85
N ARG A 108 16.58 1.15 6.16
CA ARG A 108 16.24 0.06 7.07
C ARG A 108 15.00 -0.72 6.62
N SER A 109 13.96 -0.02 6.20
CA SER A 109 12.71 -0.64 5.73
C SER A 109 12.95 -1.54 4.51
N CYS A 110 13.74 -1.08 3.53
CA CYS A 110 14.13 -1.88 2.37
C CYS A 110 15.05 -3.06 2.75
N ALA A 111 16.01 -2.86 3.64
CA ALA A 111 16.89 -3.92 4.10
C ALA A 111 16.13 -5.02 4.86
N ASN A 112 15.16 -4.64 5.70
CA ASN A 112 14.28 -5.58 6.38
C ASN A 112 13.45 -6.39 5.38
N GLN A 113 12.98 -5.76 4.30
CA GLN A 113 12.30 -6.46 3.20
C GLN A 113 13.21 -7.50 2.56
N ASN A 114 14.44 -7.11 2.20
CA ASN A 114 15.40 -8.00 1.56
C ASN A 114 15.70 -9.22 2.43
N ASN A 115 15.98 -9.01 3.72
CA ASN A 115 16.25 -10.11 4.66
C ASN A 115 15.07 -11.09 4.74
N LYS A 116 13.83 -10.59 4.92
CA LYS A 116 12.62 -11.42 4.97
C LYS A 116 12.37 -12.14 3.64
N CYS A 117 12.65 -11.49 2.51
CA CYS A 117 12.54 -12.07 1.18
C CYS A 117 13.58 -13.17 0.98
N ALA A 118 14.83 -12.94 1.38
CA ALA A 118 15.91 -13.92 1.30
C ALA A 118 15.63 -15.13 2.21
N ASP A 119 15.09 -14.90 3.42
CA ASP A 119 14.63 -15.96 4.31
C ASP A 119 13.52 -16.80 3.68
N ALA A 120 12.58 -16.16 2.97
CA ALA A 120 11.54 -16.85 2.22
C ALA A 120 12.10 -17.64 1.03
N ALA A 121 13.06 -17.08 0.29
CA ALA A 121 13.72 -17.75 -0.84
C ALA A 121 14.54 -18.97 -0.39
N ASN A 122 15.15 -18.90 0.79
CA ASN A 122 15.90 -20.01 1.38
C ASN A 122 15.00 -21.05 2.08
N ASN A 123 13.69 -20.77 2.21
CA ASN A 123 12.76 -21.69 2.84
C ASN A 123 12.19 -22.68 1.81
N PRO A 124 12.47 -24.00 1.94
CA PRO A 124 11.97 -25.00 0.98
C PRO A 124 10.44 -25.09 0.94
N ALA A 125 9.73 -24.66 1.99
CA ALA A 125 8.27 -24.62 2.02
C ALA A 125 7.65 -23.40 1.31
N LYS A 126 8.47 -22.40 0.95
CA LYS A 126 8.06 -21.18 0.24
C LYS A 126 8.74 -21.02 -1.12
N ALA A 127 9.47 -22.04 -1.57
CA ALA A 127 10.14 -22.04 -2.86
C ALA A 127 9.14 -21.79 -4.00
N ALA A 128 9.33 -20.69 -4.71
CA ALA A 128 8.62 -20.34 -5.92
C ALA A 128 9.63 -20.13 -7.05
N ALA A 129 9.23 -20.37 -8.30
CA ALA A 129 10.14 -20.32 -9.44
C ALA A 129 10.77 -18.93 -9.66
N ASP A 130 10.10 -17.87 -9.21
CA ASP A 130 10.48 -16.47 -9.31
C ASP A 130 11.10 -15.91 -8.03
N LEU A 131 11.12 -16.68 -6.93
CA LEU A 131 11.66 -16.25 -5.65
C LEU A 131 13.12 -16.71 -5.48
N SER A 132 14.05 -15.77 -5.62
CA SER A 132 15.49 -15.99 -5.40
C SER A 132 16.09 -14.87 -4.57
N VAL A 133 17.21 -15.15 -3.89
CA VAL A 133 17.95 -14.14 -3.13
C VAL A 133 18.41 -12.98 -4.03
N GLU A 134 18.82 -13.26 -5.26
CA GLU A 134 19.17 -12.24 -6.26
C GLU A 134 17.96 -11.37 -6.64
N GLY A 135 16.78 -11.98 -6.78
CA GLY A 135 15.52 -11.26 -6.98
C GLY A 135 15.20 -10.33 -5.82
N CYS A 136 15.43 -10.77 -4.58
CA CYS A 136 15.26 -9.96 -3.38
C CYS A 136 16.20 -8.73 -3.35
N GLN A 137 17.47 -8.90 -3.75
CA GLN A 137 18.43 -7.79 -3.87
C GLN A 137 18.06 -6.80 -4.99
N THR A 138 17.52 -7.31 -6.10
CA THR A 138 16.98 -6.46 -7.18
C THR A 138 15.77 -5.66 -6.69
N GLN A 139 14.91 -6.28 -5.89
CA GLN A 139 13.79 -5.61 -5.24
C GLN A 139 14.27 -4.55 -4.24
N GLU A 140 15.29 -4.84 -3.43
CA GLU A 140 15.89 -3.86 -2.51
C GLU A 140 16.39 -2.61 -3.26
N SER A 141 17.10 -2.81 -4.37
CA SER A 141 17.59 -1.70 -5.19
C SER A 141 16.43 -0.85 -5.74
N SER A 142 15.34 -1.49 -6.16
CA SER A 142 14.12 -0.80 -6.61
C SER A 142 13.41 -0.07 -5.46
N CYS A 143 13.40 -0.67 -4.27
CA CYS A 143 12.89 -0.05 -3.05
C CYS A 143 13.65 1.24 -2.74
N LEU A 144 14.98 1.16 -2.65
CA LEU A 144 15.83 2.33 -2.38
C LEU A 144 15.66 3.43 -3.45
N ALA A 145 15.54 3.05 -4.72
CA ALA A 145 15.28 3.99 -5.82
C ALA A 145 13.92 4.70 -5.67
N ALA A 146 12.88 3.99 -5.25
CA ALA A 146 11.58 4.61 -4.94
C ALA A 146 11.72 5.62 -3.80
N GLY A 147 12.47 5.31 -2.74
CA GLY A 147 12.72 6.22 -1.62
C GLY A 147 13.37 7.55 -2.03
N ALA A 148 14.26 7.52 -3.03
CA ALA A 148 14.87 8.73 -3.58
C ALA A 148 13.87 9.66 -4.29
N THR A 149 12.70 9.15 -4.69
CA THR A 149 11.62 9.91 -5.31
C THR A 149 10.51 10.32 -4.35
N ALA A 150 10.63 9.98 -3.05
CA ALA A 150 9.62 10.27 -2.06
C ALA A 150 9.46 11.79 -1.86
N THR A 151 8.24 12.29 -2.06
CA THR A 151 7.91 13.72 -1.88
C THR A 151 7.56 14.06 -0.43
N GLN A 152 7.16 13.06 0.36
CA GLN A 152 6.88 13.21 1.78
C GLN A 152 7.89 12.41 2.59
N THR A 153 8.75 13.14 3.31
CA THR A 153 9.88 12.58 4.07
C THR A 153 9.82 12.93 5.56
N ASN A 154 8.70 13.46 6.02
CA ASN A 154 8.47 13.81 7.42
C ASN A 154 7.02 13.46 7.83
N PHE A 155 6.77 13.30 9.13
CA PHE A 155 5.40 13.23 9.64
C PHE A 155 4.88 14.65 9.80
N GLN A 156 3.85 14.98 9.03
CA GLN A 156 3.15 16.25 9.18
C GLN A 156 2.41 16.17 10.51
N VAL A 157 2.94 16.86 11.52
CA VAL A 157 2.20 17.07 12.77
C VAL A 157 1.03 17.97 12.38
N LEU A 158 -0.15 17.38 12.23
CA LEU A 158 -1.40 18.12 12.28
C LEU A 158 -1.54 18.58 13.73
N THR A 159 -0.74 19.57 14.12
CA THR A 159 -1.16 20.47 15.18
C THR A 159 -2.48 21.01 14.65
N SER A 160 -3.57 20.70 15.35
CA SER A 160 -4.83 21.34 15.04
C SER A 160 -4.55 22.83 15.25
N SER A 161 -4.36 23.56 14.17
CA SER A 161 -4.29 25.02 14.14
C SER A 161 -5.68 25.57 14.46
N ASN A 162 -6.22 25.21 15.62
CA ASN A 162 -7.37 25.85 16.24
C ASN A 162 -6.94 26.95 17.22
N ALA A 163 -5.68 27.41 17.13
CA ALA A 163 -5.15 28.54 17.90
C ALA A 163 -4.43 29.63 17.07
N GLU A 164 -4.38 29.54 15.74
CA GLU A 164 -3.58 30.49 14.92
C GLU A 164 -4.38 31.28 13.86
N PHE A 165 -5.72 31.24 13.90
CA PHE A 165 -6.57 32.25 13.24
C PHE A 165 -6.90 33.47 14.12
N ASP A 166 -6.24 33.63 15.28
CA ASP A 166 -6.43 34.81 16.14
C ASP A 166 -5.46 35.97 15.80
N PHE A 167 -4.49 35.76 14.91
CA PHE A 167 -3.48 36.79 14.57
C PHE A 167 -3.86 37.68 13.37
N ILE A 168 -4.92 37.34 12.61
CA ILE A 168 -5.31 38.12 11.42
C ILE A 168 -6.78 38.55 11.52
N CYS A 169 -7.17 39.17 12.62
CA CYS A 169 -8.42 39.94 12.76
C CYS A 169 -8.25 41.14 13.71
N ASP A 170 -7.08 41.78 13.75
CA ASP A 170 -6.92 43.13 14.30
C ASP A 170 -6.17 44.02 13.30
N SER A 171 -6.92 44.60 12.36
CA SER A 171 -6.69 45.88 11.67
C SER A 171 -7.87 46.21 10.76
#